data_AF-A0A7S3FVI5-F1
#
_entry.id   AF-A0A7S3FVI5-F1
#
_cell.length_a   1.000
_cell.length_b   1.000
_cell.length_c   1.000
_cell.angle_alpha   90.00
_cell.angle_beta   90.00
_cell.angle_gamma   90.00
#
_symmetry.space_group_name_H-M   'P 1'
#
loop_
_entity.id
_entity.type
_entity.pdbx_description
1 polymer ?
#
loop_
_entity_poly.entity_id
_entity_poly.type
_entity_poly.pdbx_seq_one_letter_code
_entity_poly.pdbx_strand_id
1 'polypeptide(L)'
;MREYRNKVFVHHCSQCGHCILGMDHHCTFIGNCIGVRNIRPFIIFLLLQMVQCLSGSFLMLRHTLLRGNSQYVYISPINSALIISSYPLRFFIAEVIGIDREVLGFFERNVSTGEIVYPYDYDQ
;
A
#
# COMPACT_ATOMS: atom_id res chain seq x y z
N MET A 1 28.86 -15.92 13.71
CA MET A 1 27.82 -14.90 13.45
C MET A 1 27.87 -14.60 11.97
N ARG A 2 26.91 -15.10 11.17
CA ARG A 2 26.89 -14.82 9.72
C ARG A 2 26.51 -13.36 9.54
N GLU A 3 27.43 -12.52 9.06
CA GLU A 3 27.12 -11.17 8.57
C GLU A 3 26.06 -11.30 7.47
N TYR A 4 24.80 -11.07 7.81
CA TYR A 4 23.70 -11.01 6.86
C TYR A 4 23.77 -9.66 6.16
N ARG A 5 24.76 -9.50 5.27
CA ARG A 5 24.94 -8.28 4.48
C ARG A 5 23.79 -8.19 3.49
N ASN A 6 22.78 -7.39 3.82
CA ASN A 6 21.64 -7.11 2.92
C ASN A 6 22.17 -6.37 1.69
N LYS A 7 22.42 -7.10 0.61
CA LYS A 7 22.88 -6.52 -0.64
C LYS A 7 21.71 -5.82 -1.33
N VAL A 8 21.70 -4.50 -1.31
CA VAL A 8 20.72 -3.68 -2.04
C VAL A 8 21.13 -3.62 -3.51
N PHE A 9 20.26 -4.08 -4.41
CA PHE A 9 20.53 -4.11 -5.84
C PHE A 9 19.99 -2.86 -6.54
N VAL A 10 20.66 -2.44 -7.61
CA VAL A 10 20.19 -1.36 -8.49
C VAL A 10 19.53 -2.00 -9.70
N HIS A 11 18.30 -1.61 -9.99
CA HIS A 11 17.55 -2.08 -11.16
C HIS A 11 17.29 -0.93 -12.12
N HIS A 12 17.42 -1.19 -13.41
CA HIS A 12 17.04 -0.23 -14.43
C HIS A 12 15.53 -0.34 -14.71
N CYS A 13 14.79 0.76 -14.53
CA CYS A 13 13.39 0.81 -14.92
C CYS A 13 13.28 1.43 -16.31
N SER A 14 12.80 0.65 -17.29
CA SER A 14 12.59 1.13 -18.66
C SER A 14 11.49 2.19 -18.77
N GLN A 15 10.49 2.16 -17.87
CA GLN A 15 9.39 3.13 -17.86
C GLN A 15 9.83 4.50 -17.33
N CYS A 16 10.69 4.54 -16.30
CA CYS A 16 11.28 5.79 -15.80
C CYS A 16 12.51 6.24 -16.60
N GLY A 17 13.15 5.34 -17.35
CA GLY A 17 14.36 5.63 -18.12
C GLY A 17 15.63 5.79 -17.28
N HIS A 18 15.63 5.34 -16.02
CA HIS A 18 16.80 5.43 -15.14
C HIS A 18 16.87 4.28 -14.12
N CYS A 19 18.04 4.16 -13.48
CA CYS A 19 18.29 3.15 -12.46
C CYS A 19 17.74 3.55 -11.09
N ILE A 20 17.18 2.59 -10.36
CA ILE A 20 16.56 2.72 -9.06
C ILE A 20 17.30 1.80 -8.08
N LEU A 21 17.83 2.38 -7.00
CA LEU A 21 18.45 1.63 -5.91
C LEU A 21 17.36 0.95 -5.08
N GLY A 22 17.54 -0.34 -4.81
CA GLY A 22 16.61 -1.19 -4.07
C GLY A 22 15.20 -1.05 -4.63
N MET A 23 15.08 -1.20 -5.95
CA MET A 23 13.80 -1.09 -6.64
C MET A 23 12.89 -2.21 -6.20
N ASP A 24 11.69 -1.84 -5.75
CA ASP A 24 10.60 -2.78 -5.53
C ASP A 24 9.83 -2.93 -6.85
N HIS A 25 9.20 -1.86 -7.32
CA HIS A 25 8.44 -1.88 -8.57
C HIS A 25 8.30 -0.48 -9.20
N HIS A 26 7.81 -0.44 -10.45
CA HIS A 26 7.28 0.80 -11.04
C HIS A 26 5.78 0.87 -10.79
N CYS A 27 5.35 1.82 -9.95
CA CYS A 27 3.95 2.01 -9.66
C CYS A 27 3.33 2.91 -10.73
N THR A 28 2.50 2.33 -11.59
CA THR A 28 1.82 3.05 -12.68
C THR A 28 0.82 4.08 -12.15
N PHE A 29 0.29 3.89 -10.95
CA PHE A 29 -0.74 4.74 -10.35
C PHE A 29 -0.20 6.10 -9.90
N ILE A 30 1.02 6.13 -9.36
CA ILE A 30 1.73 7.37 -9.01
C ILE A 30 2.66 7.81 -10.14
N GLY A 31 2.82 6.99 -11.19
CA GLY A 31 3.71 7.24 -12.32
C GLY A 31 5.19 7.27 -11.94
N ASN A 32 5.59 6.50 -10.93
CA ASN A 32 6.97 6.53 -10.41
C ASN A 32 7.41 5.17 -9.83
N CYS A 33 8.72 4.93 -9.81
CA CYS A 33 9.30 3.77 -9.15
C CYS A 33 9.27 3.90 -7.64
N ILE A 34 8.91 2.81 -6.97
CA ILE A 34 9.07 2.61 -5.54
C ILE A 34 10.38 1.87 -5.29
N GLY A 35 11.18 2.40 -4.38
CA GLY A 35 12.41 1.78 -3.91
C GLY A 35 12.86 2.42 -2.61
N VAL A 36 14.13 2.24 -2.25
CA VAL A 36 14.67 2.63 -0.93
C VAL A 36 14.31 4.06 -0.51
N ARG A 37 14.37 5.01 -1.44
CA ARG A 37 14.23 6.44 -1.15
C ARG A 37 12.81 6.88 -0.84
N ASN A 38 11.79 6.14 -1.27
CA ASN A 38 10.38 6.55 -1.18
C ASN A 38 9.44 5.44 -0.65
N ILE A 39 9.97 4.28 -0.27
CA ILE A 39 9.16 3.21 0.33
C ILE A 39 8.44 3.64 1.62
N ARG A 40 9.08 4.44 2.48
CA ARG A 40 8.48 4.93 3.74
C ARG A 40 7.25 5.82 3.50
N PRO A 41 7.34 6.93 2.72
CA PRO A 41 6.16 7.73 2.42
C PRO A 41 5.11 6.95 1.62
N PHE A 42 5.51 5.98 0.79
CA PHE A 42 4.58 5.11 0.09
C PHE A 42 3.77 4.21 1.04
N ILE A 43 4.40 3.62 2.06
CA ILE A 43 3.69 2.85 3.11
C ILE A 43 2.69 3.75 3.86
N ILE A 44 3.09 4.96 4.23
CA ILE A 44 2.18 5.92 4.91
C ILE A 44 0.99 6.26 4.01
N PHE A 45 1.23 6.49 2.71
CA PHE A 45 0.17 6.70 1.73
C PHE A 45 -0.82 5.53 1.68
N LEU A 46 -0.34 4.28 1.66
CA LEU A 46 -1.20 3.09 1.67
C LEU A 46 -2.05 3.00 2.95
N LEU A 47 -1.46 3.31 4.12
CA LEU A 47 -2.19 3.32 5.40
C LEU A 47 -3.28 4.40 5.43
N LEU A 48 -2.97 5.61 4.95
CA LEU A 48 -3.95 6.69 4.86
C LEU A 48 -5.09 6.33 3.90
N GLN A 49 -4.77 5.70 2.78
CA GLN A 49 -5.77 5.21 1.82
C GLN A 49 -6.70 4.18 2.47
N MET A 50 -6.16 3.27 3.31
CA MET A 50 -6.96 2.30 4.06
C MET A 50 -7.92 2.99 5.04
N VAL A 51 -7.44 3.97 5.82
CA VAL A 51 -8.29 4.74 6.74
C VAL A 51 -9.40 5.48 5.98
N GLN A 52 -9.08 6.08 4.84
CA GLN A 52 -10.05 6.75 4.00
C GLN A 52 -11.15 5.78 3.51
N CYS A 53 -10.77 4.60 3.02
CA CYS A 53 -11.72 3.56 2.60
C CYS A 53 -12.65 3.12 3.75
N LEU A 54 -12.10 2.89 4.95
CA LEU A 54 -12.87 2.50 6.12
C LEU A 54 -13.84 3.60 6.56
N SER A 55 -13.38 4.84 6.61
CA SER A 55 -14.21 5.99 6.97
C SER A 55 -15.37 6.21 5.97
N GLY A 56 -15.09 6.11 4.67
CA GLY A 56 -16.11 6.22 3.61
C GLY A 56 -17.16 5.11 3.70
N SER A 57 -16.71 3.87 3.92
CA SER A 57 -17.60 2.71 4.09
C SER A 57 -18.49 2.86 5.32
N PHE A 58 -17.94 3.34 6.45
CA PHE A 58 -18.70 3.58 7.68
C PHE A 58 -19.76 4.66 7.49
N LEU A 59 -19.40 5.81 6.89
CA LEU A 59 -20.34 6.91 6.63
C LEU A 59 -21.48 6.46 5.71
N MET A 60 -21.16 5.67 4.69
CA MET A 60 -22.16 5.14 3.76
C MET A 60 -23.09 4.11 4.42
N LEU A 61 -22.55 3.20 5.22
CA LEU A 61 -23.35 2.26 6.01
C LEU A 61 -24.29 3.01 6.97
N ARG A 62 -23.76 3.99 7.72
CA ARG A 62 -24.56 4.83 8.62
C ARG A 62 -25.68 5.55 7.85
N HIS A 63 -25.36 6.14 6.71
CA HIS A 63 -26.34 6.85 5.89
C HIS A 63 -27.48 5.93 5.45
N THR A 64 -27.18 4.71 5.01
CA THR A 64 -28.18 3.70 4.63
C THR A 64 -29.03 3.24 5.81
N LEU A 65 -28.40 2.97 6.97
CA LEU A 65 -29.12 2.55 8.19
C LEU A 65 -30.05 3.64 8.74
N LEU A 66 -29.65 4.91 8.66
CA LEU A 66 -30.46 6.04 9.12
C LEU A 66 -31.59 6.43 8.16
N ARG A 67 -31.50 6.07 6.87
CA ARG A 67 -32.46 6.47 5.84
C ARG A 67 -33.66 5.53 5.64
N GLY A 68 -33.82 4.47 6.42
CA GLY A 68 -35.06 3.70 6.54
C GLY A 68 -35.77 3.30 5.23
N ASN A 69 -35.52 2.07 4.76
CA ASN A 69 -36.37 1.27 3.86
C ASN A 69 -37.01 1.96 2.62
N SER A 70 -36.31 2.90 1.97
CA SER A 70 -36.74 3.46 0.68
C SER A 70 -36.10 2.68 -0.48
N GLN A 71 -36.95 2.08 -1.33
CA GLN A 71 -36.55 1.30 -2.52
C GLN A 71 -35.71 2.10 -3.55
N TYR A 72 -35.60 3.43 -3.39
CA TYR A 72 -34.74 4.31 -4.19
C TYR A 72 -33.24 4.21 -3.83
N VAL A 73 -32.87 3.55 -2.72
CA VAL A 73 -31.47 3.34 -2.30
C VAL A 73 -30.69 2.51 -3.32
N TYR A 74 -31.35 1.62 -4.07
CA TYR A 74 -30.71 0.76 -5.07
C TYR A 74 -30.40 1.48 -6.41
N ILE A 75 -31.01 2.64 -6.66
CA ILE A 75 -30.89 3.40 -7.92
C ILE A 75 -30.12 4.73 -7.70
N SER A 76 -29.76 5.04 -6.46
CA SER A 76 -29.11 6.28 -6.02
C SER A 76 -27.57 6.22 -6.09
N PRO A 77 -26.84 7.37 -6.14
CA PRO A 77 -25.37 7.51 -6.12
C PRO A 77 -24.58 6.69 -5.08
N ILE A 78 -25.26 5.99 -4.17
CA ILE A 78 -24.71 5.04 -3.20
C ILE A 78 -24.06 3.83 -3.89
N ASN A 79 -24.66 3.29 -4.96
CA ASN A 79 -24.06 2.17 -5.70
C ASN A 79 -22.79 2.61 -6.46
N SER A 80 -22.78 3.83 -7.01
CA SER A 80 -21.57 4.42 -7.57
C SER A 80 -20.52 4.69 -6.48
N ALA A 81 -20.91 5.16 -5.30
CA ALA A 81 -20.00 5.38 -4.18
C ALA A 81 -19.38 4.07 -3.64
N LEU A 82 -20.16 2.98 -3.57
CA LEU A 82 -19.67 1.62 -3.24
C LEU A 82 -18.66 1.11 -4.25
N ILE A 83 -18.97 1.28 -5.54
CA ILE A 83 -18.08 0.92 -6.64
C ILE A 83 -16.79 1.76 -6.57
N ILE A 84 -16.89 3.07 -6.37
CA ILE A 84 -15.76 3.99 -6.22
C ILE A 84 -14.91 3.65 -4.99
N SER A 85 -15.50 3.26 -3.86
CA SER A 85 -14.75 2.81 -2.67
C SER A 85 -14.13 1.42 -2.83
N SER A 86 -14.65 0.59 -3.74
CA SER A 86 -14.10 -0.75 -4.00
C SER A 86 -12.82 -0.72 -4.84
N TYR A 87 -12.63 0.30 -5.69
CA TYR A 87 -11.39 0.47 -6.48
C TYR A 87 -10.13 0.70 -5.64
N PRO A 88 -10.12 1.59 -4.63
CA PRO A 88 -8.96 1.75 -3.75
C PRO A 88 -8.73 0.53 -2.85
N LEU A 89 -9.77 -0.26 -2.53
CA LEU A 89 -9.58 -1.54 -1.84
C LEU A 89 -8.95 -2.59 -2.77
N ARG A 90 -9.36 -2.68 -4.04
CA ARG A 90 -8.74 -3.55 -5.04
C ARG A 90 -7.28 -3.15 -5.31
N PHE A 91 -7.02 -1.85 -5.36
CA PHE A 91 -5.67 -1.28 -5.46
C PHE A 91 -4.84 -1.67 -4.23
N PHE A 92 -5.35 -1.45 -3.02
CA PHE A 92 -4.68 -1.85 -1.79
C PHE A 92 -4.37 -3.35 -1.75
N ILE A 93 -5.31 -4.22 -2.14
CA ILE A 93 -5.09 -5.67 -2.18
C ILE A 93 -4.04 -6.05 -3.23
N ALA A 94 -4.08 -5.47 -4.43
CA ALA A 94 -3.11 -5.74 -5.49
C ALA A 94 -1.68 -5.28 -5.10
N GLU A 95 -1.57 -4.11 -4.49
CA GLU A 95 -0.31 -3.56 -3.99
C GLU A 95 0.19 -4.36 -2.77
N VAL A 96 -0.65 -4.72 -1.81
CA VAL A 96 -0.25 -5.55 -0.66
C VAL A 96 0.23 -6.93 -1.09
N ILE A 97 -0.44 -7.58 -2.06
CA ILE A 97 0.01 -8.85 -2.63
C ILE A 97 1.35 -8.69 -3.39
N GLY A 98 1.57 -7.54 -4.03
CA GLY A 98 2.85 -7.20 -4.66
C GLY A 98 3.97 -6.91 -3.66
N ILE A 99 3.64 -6.27 -2.54
CA ILE A 99 4.51 -5.84 -1.45
C ILE A 99 4.84 -7.00 -0.48
N ASP A 100 4.06 -8.09 -0.51
CA ASP A 100 4.09 -9.20 0.44
C ASP A 100 5.51 -9.74 0.67
N ARG A 101 6.37 -9.76 -0.37
CA ARG A 101 7.76 -10.23 -0.23
C ARG A 101 8.64 -9.36 0.68
N GLU A 102 8.47 -8.04 0.68
CA GLU A 102 9.25 -7.15 1.54
C GLU A 102 8.57 -6.88 2.89
N VAL A 103 7.24 -6.77 2.95
CA VAL A 103 6.50 -6.57 4.21
C VAL A 103 6.52 -7.82 5.06
N LEU A 104 6.33 -9.03 4.49
CA LEU A 104 6.56 -10.27 5.24
C LEU A 104 8.00 -10.38 5.66
N GLY A 105 8.97 -10.07 4.78
CA GLY A 105 10.38 -10.07 5.16
C GLY A 105 10.69 -9.09 6.30
N PHE A 106 10.08 -7.91 6.32
CA PHE A 106 10.21 -6.93 7.40
C PHE A 106 9.55 -7.42 8.70
N PHE A 107 8.34 -7.96 8.64
CA PHE A 107 7.65 -8.53 9.81
C PHE A 107 8.38 -9.75 10.36
N GLU A 108 8.77 -10.70 9.52
CA GLU A 108 9.54 -11.89 9.92
C GLU A 108 10.86 -11.50 10.60
N ARG A 109 11.57 -10.49 10.07
CA ARG A 109 12.83 -10.01 10.67
C ARG A 109 12.63 -9.32 12.01
N ASN A 110 11.62 -8.46 12.15
CA ASN A 110 11.36 -7.76 13.42
C ASN A 110 10.78 -8.70 14.49
N VAL A 111 9.95 -9.68 14.10
CA VAL A 111 9.40 -10.68 15.02
C VAL A 111 10.46 -11.69 15.45
N SER A 112 11.39 -12.08 14.58
CA SER A 112 12.44 -13.05 14.91
C SER A 112 13.61 -12.46 15.71
N THR A 113 13.91 -11.17 15.56
CA THR A 113 15.06 -10.54 16.23
C THR A 113 14.67 -9.70 17.45
N GLY A 114 13.42 -9.27 17.58
CA GLY A 114 12.98 -8.38 18.67
C GLY A 114 13.51 -6.95 18.58
N GLU A 115 14.32 -6.64 17.56
CA GLU A 115 14.81 -5.31 17.24
C GLU A 115 14.10 -4.77 16.00
N ILE A 116 13.84 -3.45 15.97
CA ILE A 116 13.32 -2.79 14.77
C ILE A 116 14.47 -2.67 13.77
N VAL A 117 14.67 -3.70 12.96
CA VAL A 117 15.65 -3.69 11.87
C VAL A 117 15.01 -3.04 10.67
N TYR A 118 15.30 -1.76 10.49
CA TYR A 118 14.89 -1.05 9.27
C TYR A 118 15.58 -1.69 8.06
N PRO A 119 14.89 -1.85 6.91
CA PRO A 119 15.47 -2.47 5.72
C PRO A 119 16.66 -1.68 5.13
N TYR A 120 16.91 -0.46 5.61
CA TYR A 120 17.98 0.42 5.15
C TYR A 120 18.59 1.13 6.36
N ASP A 121 19.46 0.43 7.07
CA ASP A 121 20.47 1.10 7.89
C ASP A 121 21.63 1.45 6.95
N TYR A 122 21.81 2.75 6.72
CA TYR A 122 22.91 3.26 5.91
C TYR A 122 24.11 3.39 6.84
N ASP A 123 25.02 2.42 6.80
CA ASP A 123 26.38 2.66 7.26
C ASP A 123 26.95 3.81 6.39
N GLN A 124 27.29 4.92 7.04
CA GLN A 124 28.02 6.03 6.44
C GLN A 124 29.47 5.63 6.10
#